data_AF-B1WTS9-F1
#
_entry.id   AF-B1WTS9-F1
#
_cell.length_a   1.000
_cell.length_b   1.000
_cell.length_c   1.000
_cell.angle_alpha   90.00
_cell.angle_beta   90.00
_cell.angle_gamma   90.00
#
_symmetry.space_group_name_H-M   'P 1'
#
loop_
_entity.id
_entity.type
_entity.pdbx_description
1 polymer ?
#
loop_
_entity_poly.entity_id
_entity_poly.type
_entity_poly.pdbx_seq_one_letter_code
_entity_poly.pdbx_strand_id
1 'polypeptide(L)'
;MVTANSKQPLGTILQEAKLITPYQVETALNEQKKHPQRRLGEILAEKGWIKQQTADFFAEEWEKVLTQAQQGTPQSLGYYLREAGLIDDYQLDDILAEQGQGRMWMRIGALAVLKGWLNQTTVDFLLTHLHPDKAGDSPFIRAKQ
;
A
#
# COMPACT_ATOMS: atom_id res chain seq x y z
N MET A 1 -20.33 -18.39 20.58
CA MET A 1 -18.91 -18.18 20.91
C MET A 1 -18.08 -18.44 19.66
N VAL A 2 -17.47 -17.41 19.08
CA VAL A 2 -16.04 -17.26 18.68
C VAL A 2 -15.96 -15.89 18.00
N THR A 3 -15.49 -14.86 18.71
CA THR A 3 -15.05 -13.59 18.10
C THR A 3 -13.58 -13.74 17.75
N ALA A 4 -13.28 -14.21 16.54
CA ALA A 4 -11.94 -14.12 16.00
C ALA A 4 -11.77 -12.72 15.43
N ASN A 5 -11.18 -11.82 16.20
CA ASN A 5 -10.62 -10.57 15.65
C ASN A 5 -9.36 -10.95 14.84
N SER A 6 -9.55 -11.57 13.68
CA SER A 6 -8.43 -12.07 12.87
C SER A 6 -7.86 -10.94 12.03
N LYS A 7 -6.66 -10.47 12.39
CA LYS A 7 -5.85 -9.66 11.46
C LYS A 7 -5.80 -10.38 10.11
N GLN A 8 -6.05 -9.66 9.03
CA GLN A 8 -5.95 -10.21 7.69
C GLN A 8 -4.51 -10.71 7.46
N PRO A 9 -4.30 -11.90 6.87
CA PRO A 9 -2.96 -12.40 6.61
C PRO A 9 -2.16 -11.49 5.68
N LEU A 10 -0.86 -11.31 5.96
CA LEU A 10 0.05 -10.49 5.15
C LEU A 10 -0.02 -10.85 3.65
N GLY A 11 0.02 -12.14 3.33
CA GLY A 11 -0.05 -12.60 1.94
C GLY A 11 -1.36 -12.22 1.23
N THR A 12 -2.46 -12.09 1.96
CA THR A 12 -3.75 -11.64 1.40
C THR A 12 -3.72 -10.15 1.14
N ILE A 13 -3.29 -9.34 2.12
CA ILE A 13 -3.16 -7.88 2.00
C ILE A 13 -2.31 -7.50 0.78
N LEU A 14 -1.13 -8.11 0.66
CA LEU A 14 -0.20 -7.80 -0.42
C LEU A 14 -0.71 -8.26 -1.81
N GLN A 15 -1.51 -9.33 -1.87
CA GLN A 15 -2.14 -9.78 -3.12
C GLN A 15 -3.26 -8.84 -3.55
N GLU A 16 -4.12 -8.42 -2.62
CA GLU A 16 -5.20 -7.45 -2.90
C GLU A 16 -4.64 -6.11 -3.38
N ALA A 17 -3.51 -5.68 -2.80
CA ALA A 17 -2.77 -4.50 -3.24
C ALA A 17 -1.98 -4.70 -4.55
N LYS A 18 -2.01 -5.90 -5.14
CA LYS A 18 -1.25 -6.29 -6.35
C LYS A 18 0.26 -6.06 -6.22
N LEU A 19 0.79 -6.16 -5.00
CA LEU A 19 2.23 -6.05 -4.71
C LEU A 19 2.94 -7.39 -4.91
N ILE A 20 2.21 -8.49 -4.79
CA ILE A 20 2.69 -9.84 -5.07
C ILE A 20 1.61 -10.64 -5.80
N THR A 21 2.02 -11.70 -6.49
CA THR A 21 1.11 -12.63 -7.17
C THR A 21 0.73 -13.81 -6.27
N PRO A 22 -0.38 -14.51 -6.56
CA PRO A 22 -0.74 -15.74 -5.83
C PRO A 22 0.38 -16.79 -5.84
N TYR A 23 1.06 -16.94 -6.97
CA TYR A 23 2.21 -17.84 -7.11
C TYR A 23 3.38 -17.47 -6.18
N GLN A 24 3.68 -16.18 -6.04
CA GLN A 24 4.71 -15.70 -5.13
C GLN A 24 4.34 -16.00 -3.68
N VAL A 25 3.08 -15.80 -3.29
CA VAL A 25 2.59 -16.12 -1.94
C VAL A 25 2.71 -17.61 -1.65
N GLU A 26 2.22 -18.45 -2.56
CA GLU A 26 2.29 -19.90 -2.41
C GLU A 26 3.73 -20.40 -2.29
N THR A 27 4.62 -19.88 -3.14
CA THR A 27 6.04 -20.24 -3.13
C THR A 27 6.70 -19.84 -1.80
N ALA A 28 6.45 -18.62 -1.33
CA ALA A 28 7.01 -18.15 -0.06
C ALA A 28 6.45 -18.91 1.15
N LEU A 29 5.15 -19.23 1.16
CA LEU A 29 4.53 -20.07 2.19
C LEU A 29 5.10 -21.49 2.21
N ASN A 30 5.36 -22.08 1.05
CA ASN A 30 5.98 -23.41 0.96
C ASN A 30 7.42 -23.41 1.46
N GLU A 31 8.15 -22.31 1.29
CA GLU A 31 9.48 -22.13 1.90
C GLU A 31 9.40 -21.93 3.41
N GLN A 32 8.44 -21.11 3.88
CA GLN A 32 8.21 -20.89 5.30
C GLN A 32 7.88 -22.18 6.05
N LYS A 33 7.12 -23.10 5.43
CA LYS A 33 6.86 -24.44 6.01
C LYS A 33 8.14 -25.24 6.28
N LYS A 34 9.18 -25.05 5.45
CA LYS A 34 10.49 -25.72 5.61
C LYS A 34 11.38 -25.00 6.64
N HIS A 35 11.16 -23.70 6.84
CA HIS A 35 11.89 -22.86 7.77
C HIS A 35 10.93 -22.01 8.63
N PRO A 36 10.24 -22.62 9.61
CA PRO A 36 9.16 -21.97 10.36
C PRO A 36 9.58 -20.70 11.13
N GLN A 37 10.87 -20.54 11.41
CA GLN A 37 11.45 -19.37 12.06
C GLN A 37 11.47 -18.11 11.18
N ARG A 38 11.36 -18.26 9.85
CA ARG A 38 11.40 -17.13 8.92
C ARG A 38 10.01 -16.54 8.73
N ARG A 39 9.91 -15.21 8.69
CA ARG A 39 8.64 -14.53 8.43
C ARG A 39 8.34 -14.54 6.93
N LEU A 40 7.06 -14.60 6.57
CA LEU A 40 6.63 -14.55 5.17
C LEU A 40 7.20 -13.32 4.44
N GLY A 41 7.17 -12.16 5.11
CA GLY A 41 7.71 -10.90 4.59
C GLY A 41 9.20 -10.97 4.23
N GLU A 42 10.02 -11.55 5.11
CA GLU A 42 11.46 -11.74 4.88
C GLU A 42 11.71 -12.62 3.65
N ILE A 43 10.97 -13.72 3.51
CA ILE A 43 11.09 -14.63 2.36
C ILE A 43 10.72 -13.90 1.06
N LEU A 44 9.65 -13.11 1.07
CA LEU A 44 9.23 -12.33 -0.11
C LEU A 44 10.28 -11.27 -0.49
N ALA A 45 10.90 -10.62 0.50
CA ALA A 45 11.91 -9.60 0.30
C ALA A 45 13.25 -10.17 -0.17
N GLU A 46 13.72 -11.27 0.43
CA GLU A 46 14.95 -11.96 0.01
C GLU A 46 14.87 -12.47 -1.43
N LYS A 47 13.67 -12.85 -1.90
CA LYS A 47 13.43 -13.22 -3.31
C LYS A 47 13.34 -12.03 -4.25
N GLY A 48 13.39 -10.80 -3.74
CA GLY A 48 13.33 -9.57 -4.53
C GLY A 48 11.95 -9.27 -5.10
N TRP A 49 10.88 -9.87 -4.58
CA TRP A 49 9.53 -9.61 -5.08
C TRP A 49 8.92 -8.33 -4.52
N ILE A 50 9.30 -7.96 -3.31
CA ILE A 50 8.98 -6.68 -2.66
C ILE A 50 10.19 -6.19 -1.87
N LYS A 51 10.18 -4.93 -1.45
CA LYS A 51 11.18 -4.43 -0.49
C LYS A 51 10.86 -4.96 0.91
N GLN A 52 11.89 -5.14 1.75
CA GLN A 52 11.71 -5.48 3.17
C GLN A 52 10.82 -4.44 3.86
N GLN A 53 11.05 -3.15 3.60
CA GLN A 53 10.22 -2.05 4.10
C GLN A 53 8.73 -2.21 3.77
N THR A 54 8.41 -2.67 2.56
CA THR A 54 7.02 -2.92 2.15
C THR A 54 6.42 -4.07 2.94
N ALA A 55 7.17 -5.16 3.12
CA ALA A 55 6.73 -6.29 3.92
C ALA A 55 6.47 -5.88 5.39
N ASP A 56 7.41 -5.15 5.98
CA ASP A 56 7.34 -4.71 7.38
C ASP A 56 6.18 -3.75 7.60
N PHE A 57 6.00 -2.76 6.71
CA PHE A 57 4.89 -1.82 6.78
C PHE A 57 3.53 -2.55 6.80
N PHE A 58 3.31 -3.49 5.86
CA PHE A 58 2.03 -4.19 5.78
C PHE A 58 1.85 -5.24 6.89
N ALA A 59 2.93 -5.75 7.47
CA ALA A 59 2.88 -6.71 8.57
C ALA A 59 2.68 -6.07 9.94
N GLU A 60 3.30 -4.91 10.17
CA GLU A 60 3.46 -4.31 11.49
C GLU A 60 2.65 -3.01 11.66
N GLU A 61 2.62 -2.14 10.65
CA GLU A 61 1.99 -0.81 10.75
C GLU A 61 0.58 -0.75 10.17
N TRP A 62 0.22 -1.63 9.23
CA TRP A 62 -1.04 -1.51 8.47
C TRP A 62 -2.30 -1.47 9.33
N GLU A 63 -2.39 -2.27 10.40
CA GLU A 63 -3.57 -2.25 11.28
C GLU A 63 -3.75 -0.89 11.99
N LYS A 64 -2.64 -0.24 12.36
CA LYS A 64 -2.67 1.10 12.95
C LYS A 64 -3.13 2.13 11.92
N VAL A 65 -2.71 1.99 10.66
CA VAL A 65 -3.19 2.82 9.56
C VAL A 65 -4.70 2.68 9.38
N LEU A 66 -5.23 1.45 9.37
CA LEU A 66 -6.67 1.19 9.30
C LEU A 66 -7.43 1.80 10.48
N THR A 67 -6.87 1.68 11.69
CA THR A 67 -7.47 2.27 12.90
C THR A 67 -7.54 3.80 12.79
N GLN A 68 -6.47 4.45 12.31
CA GLN A 68 -6.44 5.91 12.08
C GLN A 68 -7.47 6.34 11.03
N ALA A 69 -7.60 5.57 9.95
CA ALA A 69 -8.60 5.82 8.90
C ALA A 69 -10.02 5.74 9.45
N GLN A 70 -10.34 4.71 10.24
CA GLN A 70 -11.65 4.57 10.90
C GLN A 70 -11.96 5.70 11.88
N GLN A 71 -10.93 6.24 12.55
CA GLN A 71 -11.04 7.40 13.44
C GLN A 71 -11.10 8.73 12.69
N GLY A 72 -11.05 8.73 11.35
CA GLY A 72 -11.06 9.94 10.53
C GLY A 72 -9.79 10.77 10.63
N THR A 73 -8.68 10.20 11.10
CA THR A 73 -7.37 10.86 11.24
C THR A 73 -6.22 10.19 10.47
N PRO A 74 -6.43 9.64 9.26
CA PRO A 74 -5.33 9.07 8.49
C PRO A 74 -4.35 10.17 8.07
N GLN A 75 -3.07 9.81 7.95
CA GLN A 75 -2.08 10.64 7.28
C GLN A 75 -2.37 10.74 5.77
N SER A 76 -1.63 11.59 5.07
CA SER A 76 -1.77 11.71 3.61
C SER A 76 -1.40 10.42 2.87
N LEU A 77 -1.99 10.17 1.70
CA LEU A 77 -1.61 9.02 0.86
C LEU A 77 -0.11 9.02 0.54
N GLY A 78 0.48 10.18 0.23
CA GLY A 78 1.92 10.29 -0.07
C GLY A 78 2.80 9.85 1.08
N TYR A 79 2.41 10.16 2.32
CA TYR A 79 3.08 9.66 3.53
C TYR A 79 3.10 8.13 3.57
N TYR A 80 1.95 7.47 3.43
CA TYR A 80 1.89 6.01 3.49
C TYR A 80 2.59 5.31 2.32
N LEU A 81 2.54 5.89 1.11
CA LEU A 81 3.28 5.34 -0.04
C LEU A 81 4.79 5.35 0.21
N ARG A 82 5.32 6.41 0.82
CA ARG A 82 6.74 6.49 1.20
C ARG A 82 7.06 5.54 2.35
N GLU A 83 6.28 5.55 3.43
CA GLU A 83 6.52 4.67 4.59
C GLU A 83 6.49 3.18 4.21
N ALA A 84 5.62 2.80 3.26
CA ALA A 84 5.57 1.46 2.71
C ALA A 84 6.69 1.14 1.71
N GLY A 85 7.57 2.09 1.40
CA GLY A 85 8.64 1.96 0.40
C GLY A 85 8.14 1.80 -1.03
N LEU A 86 6.86 2.09 -1.29
CA LEU A 86 6.23 2.01 -2.61
C LEU A 86 6.69 3.15 -3.52
N ILE A 87 6.98 4.30 -2.92
CA ILE A 87 7.74 5.38 -3.53
C ILE A 87 8.88 5.79 -2.61
N ASP A 88 9.92 6.43 -3.16
CA ASP A 88 10.99 7.06 -2.38
C ASP A 88 10.75 8.57 -2.18
N ASP A 89 11.65 9.22 -1.42
CA ASP A 89 11.57 10.65 -1.14
C ASP A 89 11.68 11.50 -2.41
N TYR A 90 12.53 11.09 -3.36
CA TYR A 90 12.68 11.79 -4.64
C TYR A 90 11.38 11.75 -5.44
N GLN A 91 10.74 10.59 -5.54
CA GLN A 91 9.47 10.40 -6.22
C GLN A 91 8.35 11.21 -5.55
N LEU A 92 8.33 11.25 -4.21
CA LEU A 92 7.35 12.05 -3.47
C LEU A 92 7.56 13.55 -3.75
N ASP A 93 8.79 14.04 -3.67
CA ASP A 93 9.14 15.44 -3.91
C ASP A 93 8.84 15.87 -5.35
N ASP A 94 9.13 15.02 -6.33
CA ASP A 94 8.83 15.25 -7.75
C ASP A 94 7.31 15.40 -7.99
N ILE A 95 6.49 14.54 -7.37
CA ILE A 95 5.03 14.66 -7.45
C ILE A 95 4.53 15.94 -6.79
N LEU A 96 5.05 16.29 -5.61
CA LEU A 96 4.65 17.49 -4.88
C LEU A 96 5.03 18.78 -5.64
N ALA A 97 6.19 18.79 -6.28
CA ALA A 97 6.62 19.90 -7.14
C ALA A 97 5.68 20.08 -8.34
N GLU A 98 5.26 18.99 -9.00
CA GLU A 98 4.31 19.06 -10.12
C GLU A 98 2.92 19.56 -9.72
N GLN A 99 2.44 19.21 -8.52
CA GLN A 99 1.18 19.75 -8.02
C GLN A 99 1.21 21.28 -7.88
N GLY A 100 2.37 21.85 -7.53
CA GLY A 100 2.58 23.30 -7.42
C GLY A 100 2.64 24.05 -8.77
N GLN A 101 2.93 23.35 -9.88
CA GLN A 101 3.18 23.95 -11.20
C GLN A 101 1.94 23.97 -12.13
N GLY A 102 0.73 23.84 -11.59
CA GLY A 102 -0.52 23.96 -12.37
C GLY A 102 -1.17 22.62 -12.74
N ARG A 103 -0.57 21.48 -12.37
CA ARG A 103 -1.24 20.15 -12.38
C ARG A 103 -1.98 19.84 -11.07
N MET A 104 -2.37 20.89 -10.33
CA MET A 104 -3.05 20.82 -9.02
C MET A 104 -4.30 19.93 -9.02
N TRP A 105 -4.91 19.70 -10.18
CA TRP A 105 -6.09 18.86 -10.32
C TRP A 105 -5.81 17.36 -10.11
N MET A 106 -4.58 16.88 -10.34
CA MET A 106 -4.21 15.46 -10.20
C MET A 106 -3.82 15.10 -8.76
N ARG A 107 -4.35 13.98 -8.26
CA ARG A 107 -4.00 13.42 -6.93
C ARG A 107 -2.63 12.72 -7.00
N ILE A 108 -1.91 12.67 -5.88
CA ILE A 108 -0.57 12.04 -5.77
C ILE A 108 -0.58 10.61 -6.34
N GLY A 109 -1.59 9.81 -5.99
CA GLY A 109 -1.72 8.44 -6.50
C GLY A 109 -1.86 8.37 -8.02
N ALA A 110 -2.62 9.28 -8.63
CA ALA A 110 -2.76 9.33 -10.09
C ALA A 110 -1.46 9.73 -10.80
N LEU A 111 -0.68 10.65 -10.22
CA LEU A 111 0.63 11.03 -10.76
C LEU A 111 1.64 9.89 -10.66
N ALA A 112 1.67 9.16 -9.55
CA ALA A 112 2.52 7.98 -9.39
C ALA A 112 2.19 6.87 -10.41
N VAL A 113 0.91 6.67 -10.72
CA VAL A 113 0.47 5.73 -11.77
C VAL A 113 0.85 6.23 -13.16
N LEU A 114 0.61 7.51 -13.47
CA LEU A 114 0.94 8.11 -14.76
C LEU A 114 2.44 8.04 -15.08
N LYS A 115 3.29 8.20 -14.05
CA LYS A 115 4.75 8.10 -14.17
C LYS A 115 5.25 6.64 -14.21
N GLY A 116 4.35 5.66 -14.07
CA GLY A 116 4.68 4.23 -14.10
C GLY A 116 5.36 3.72 -12.82
N TRP A 117 5.33 4.48 -11.74
CA TRP A 117 5.95 4.09 -10.46
C TRP A 117 5.07 3.15 -9.66
N LEU A 118 3.75 3.28 -9.79
CA LEU A 118 2.78 2.44 -9.09
C LEU A 118 1.73 1.86 -10.04
N ASN A 119 1.14 0.75 -9.63
CA ASN A 119 -0.06 0.23 -10.28
C ASN A 119 -1.31 0.96 -9.76
N GLN A 120 -2.29 1.19 -10.64
CA GLN A 120 -3.61 1.73 -10.26
C GLN A 120 -4.25 0.90 -9.14
N THR A 121 -4.19 -0.44 -9.21
CA THR A 121 -4.76 -1.32 -8.19
C THR A 121 -4.14 -1.10 -6.81
N THR A 122 -2.84 -0.84 -6.73
CA THR A 122 -2.15 -0.55 -5.47
C THR A 122 -2.65 0.78 -4.89
N VAL A 123 -2.77 1.81 -5.72
CA VAL A 123 -3.30 3.12 -5.29
C VAL A 123 -4.75 3.01 -4.83
N ASP A 124 -5.59 2.32 -5.60
CA ASP A 124 -7.01 2.12 -5.28
C ASP A 124 -7.18 1.33 -3.97
N PHE A 125 -6.35 0.31 -3.76
CA PHE A 125 -6.32 -0.46 -2.53
C PHE A 125 -6.06 0.44 -1.32
N LEU A 126 -4.99 1.25 -1.35
CA LEU A 126 -4.71 2.17 -0.25
C LEU A 126 -5.84 3.19 -0.06
N LEU A 127 -6.33 3.80 -1.14
CA LEU A 127 -7.39 4.81 -1.06
C LEU A 127 -8.68 4.26 -0.46
N THR A 128 -9.10 3.07 -0.87
CA THR A 128 -10.33 2.43 -0.36
C THR A 128 -10.25 2.15 1.14
N HIS A 129 -9.05 1.82 1.64
CA HIS A 129 -8.83 1.56 3.06
C HIS A 129 -8.60 2.84 3.89
N LEU A 130 -8.02 3.89 3.31
CA LEU A 130 -7.77 5.17 3.98
C LEU A 130 -9.01 6.07 3.99
N HIS A 131 -9.84 6.00 2.95
CA HIS A 131 -11.02 6.82 2.74
C HIS A 131 -12.18 5.97 2.18
N PRO A 132 -12.72 5.02 2.97
CA PRO A 132 -13.83 4.18 2.54
C PRO A 132 -15.08 4.99 2.16
N ASP A 133 -15.22 6.19 2.72
CA ASP A 133 -16.26 7.18 2.43
C ASP A 133 -16.14 7.81 1.03
N LYS A 134 -14.97 7.70 0.38
CA LYS A 134 -14.67 8.34 -0.93
C LYS A 134 -14.38 7.33 -2.03
N ALA A 135 -14.72 6.06 -1.84
CA ALA A 135 -14.43 4.97 -2.78
C ALA A 135 -15.10 5.13 -4.18
N GLY A 136 -15.99 6.12 -4.36
CA GLY A 136 -16.60 6.48 -5.65
C GLY A 136 -16.05 7.75 -6.31
N ASP A 137 -15.13 8.47 -5.66
CA ASP A 137 -14.56 9.70 -6.21
C ASP A 137 -13.55 9.37 -7.32
N SER A 138 -13.50 10.21 -8.36
CA SER A 138 -12.47 10.08 -9.41
C SER A 138 -11.07 10.16 -8.79
N PRO A 139 -10.20 9.14 -8.98
CA PRO A 139 -8.84 9.16 -8.46
C PRO A 139 -7.96 10.19 -9.20
N PHE A 140 -8.42 10.67 -10.36
CA PHE A 140 -7.67 11.57 -11.21
C PHE A 140 -7.91 13.05 -10.92
N ILE A 141 -9.02 13.42 -10.27
CA ILE A 141 -9.46 14.81 -10.14
C ILE A 141 -9.84 15.10 -8.68
N ARG A 142 -9.37 16.22 -8.11
CA ARG A 142 -9.93 16.74 -6.86
C ARG A 142 -11.35 17.25 -7.09
N ALA A 143 -12.29 16.94 -6.20
CA ALA A 143 -13.59 17.60 -6.21
C ALA A 143 -13.37 19.12 -6.09
N LYS A 144 -14.02 19.91 -6.95
CA LYS A 144 -14.01 21.38 -6.81
C LYS A 144 -14.64 21.72 -5.46
N GLN A 145 -13.82 22.19 -4.52
CA GLN A 145 -14.28 22.96 -3.36
C GLN A 145 -14.49 24.41 -3.78
#